data_AF-A0A9P0D9B2-F1
#
_entry.id   AF-A0A9P0D9B2-F1
#
_cell.length_a   1.000
_cell.length_b   1.000
_cell.length_c   1.000
_cell.angle_alpha   90.00
_cell.angle_beta   90.00
_cell.angle_gamma   90.00
#
_symmetry.space_group_name_H-M   'P 1'
#
loop_
_entity.id
_entity.type
_entity.pdbx_description
1 polymer ?
#
loop_
_entity_poly.entity_id
_entity_poly.type
_entity_poly.pdbx_seq_one_letter_code
_entity_poly.pdbx_strand_id
1 'polypeptide(L)'
;MSFFTRSHFQEKYTSVDDIYRYNLKTYFFPQQRKFLRHFVNDEIFNKIVKGWRNCTEIRSCLKYVTVDQDSTLCLSKLSKEFIINNNLVDDIYCLKKDQIPYEVNFLMRKGFPIHEKFNDIVSKIITAGFIQKWTNDVEKYKNMHRTTKHTFITLKTLWPILLFHCIFNTIAVLIFAIEYCYGCRNQRNNNSIEDENRKIKCHSFDNKIEFCF
;
A
#
# COMPACT_ATOMS: atom_id res chain seq x y z
N MET A 1 -2.28 19.12 5.95
CA MET A 1 -1.19 18.13 5.73
C MET A 1 -1.57 16.65 5.97
N SER A 2 -2.83 16.29 6.26
CA SER A 2 -3.22 14.90 6.63
C SER A 2 -3.51 13.96 5.43
N PHE A 3 -3.72 14.50 4.22
CA PHE A 3 -4.15 13.70 3.07
C PHE A 3 -3.00 12.94 2.37
N PHE A 4 -1.79 13.51 2.36
CA PHE A 4 -0.60 12.89 1.77
C PHE A 4 0.13 11.92 2.71
N THR A 5 -0.26 11.87 3.99
CA THR A 5 0.35 11.01 5.01
C THR A 5 -0.54 9.86 5.45
N ARG A 6 -1.75 9.70 4.89
CA ARG A 6 -2.53 8.46 5.04
C ARG A 6 -1.92 7.34 4.19
N SER A 7 -0.71 6.92 4.53
CA SER A 7 -0.11 5.65 4.09
C SER A 7 -0.58 4.47 4.96
N HIS A 8 -1.38 4.72 5.99
CA HIS A 8 -1.91 3.67 6.86
C HIS A 8 -2.99 2.89 6.12
N PHE A 9 -2.60 1.70 5.66
CA PHE A 9 -3.50 0.63 5.26
C PHE A 9 -4.64 0.50 6.28
N GLN A 10 -5.87 0.83 5.87
CA GLN A 10 -7.05 0.58 6.71
C GLN A 10 -7.42 -0.89 6.57
N GLU A 11 -7.36 -1.61 7.68
CA GLU A 11 -7.66 -3.03 7.74
C GLU A 11 -9.15 -3.25 7.38
N LYS A 12 -9.43 -3.78 6.17
CA LYS A 12 -10.81 -4.05 5.71
C LYS A 12 -11.49 -5.14 6.53
N TYR A 13 -10.72 -6.09 7.05
CA TYR A 13 -11.19 -7.22 7.86
C TYR A 13 -10.33 -7.29 9.12
N THR A 14 -10.97 -7.35 10.28
CA THR A 14 -10.26 -7.33 11.58
C THR A 14 -10.36 -8.67 12.30
N SER A 15 -11.36 -9.47 11.94
CA SER A 15 -11.67 -10.75 12.56
C SER A 15 -11.99 -11.83 11.53
N VAL A 16 -12.01 -13.07 11.98
CA VAL A 16 -12.47 -14.20 11.15
C VAL A 16 -13.98 -14.10 10.89
N ASP A 17 -14.75 -13.55 11.82
CA ASP A 17 -16.18 -13.34 11.64
C ASP A 17 -16.47 -12.41 10.44
N ASP A 18 -15.60 -11.43 10.19
CA ASP A 18 -15.70 -10.58 9.00
C ASP A 18 -15.54 -11.40 7.71
N ILE A 19 -14.64 -12.39 7.69
CA ILE A 19 -14.43 -13.28 6.53
C ILE A 19 -15.74 -14.01 6.18
N TYR A 20 -16.47 -14.49 7.18
CA TYR A 20 -17.74 -15.17 6.97
C TYR A 20 -18.89 -14.20 6.66
N ARG A 21 -18.92 -13.03 7.31
CA ARG A 21 -19.95 -12.00 7.09
C ARG A 21 -19.92 -11.46 5.68
N TYR A 22 -18.73 -11.27 5.11
CA TYR A 22 -18.53 -10.80 3.74
C TYR A 22 -18.43 -11.95 2.71
N ASN A 23 -18.64 -13.21 3.13
CA ASN A 23 -18.66 -14.39 2.27
C ASN A 23 -17.39 -14.54 1.39
N LEU A 24 -16.22 -14.29 1.98
CA LEU A 24 -14.94 -14.38 1.27
C LEU A 24 -14.61 -15.84 0.90
N LYS A 25 -14.00 -16.03 -0.26
CA LYS A 25 -13.55 -17.35 -0.72
C LYS A 25 -12.37 -17.78 0.14
N THR A 26 -12.57 -18.75 1.04
CA THR A 26 -11.54 -19.17 1.98
C THR A 26 -10.91 -20.48 1.56
N TYR A 27 -9.62 -20.45 1.26
CA TYR A 27 -8.82 -21.60 0.89
C TYR A 27 -8.28 -22.30 2.14
N PHE A 28 -8.46 -23.62 2.19
CA PHE A 28 -8.02 -24.49 3.26
C PHE A 28 -7.37 -25.76 2.70
N PHE A 29 -6.41 -26.32 3.42
CA PHE A 29 -5.88 -27.63 3.09
C PHE A 29 -6.88 -28.73 3.46
N PRO A 30 -7.10 -29.76 2.62
CA PRO A 30 -8.08 -30.82 2.88
C PRO A 30 -7.94 -31.48 4.26
N GLN A 31 -6.71 -31.61 4.77
CA GLN A 31 -6.44 -32.20 6.08
C GLN A 31 -6.98 -31.34 7.24
N GLN A 32 -7.07 -30.03 7.08
CA GLN A 32 -7.60 -29.12 8.11
C GLN A 32 -9.09 -29.33 8.37
N ARG A 33 -9.84 -29.93 7.43
CA ARG A 33 -11.30 -30.10 7.60
C ARG A 33 -11.63 -31.00 8.78
N LYS A 34 -10.90 -32.11 8.93
CA LYS A 34 -11.08 -33.04 10.05
C LYS A 34 -10.67 -32.38 11.36
N PHE A 35 -9.54 -31.67 11.34
CA PHE A 35 -9.04 -30.95 12.50
C PHE A 35 -10.04 -29.90 12.99
N LEU A 36 -10.49 -29.00 12.11
CA LEU A 36 -11.40 -27.90 12.44
C LEU A 36 -12.73 -28.37 13.04
N ARG A 37 -13.24 -29.53 12.60
CA ARG A 37 -14.46 -30.12 13.15
C ARG A 37 -14.36 -30.44 14.65
N HIS A 38 -13.14 -30.71 15.15
CA HIS A 38 -12.93 -31.04 16.57
C HIS A 38 -12.68 -29.82 17.45
N PHE A 39 -12.20 -28.70 16.88
CA PHE A 39 -11.80 -27.52 17.64
C PHE A 39 -12.81 -26.37 17.58
N VAL A 40 -13.77 -26.43 16.67
CA VAL A 40 -14.71 -25.34 16.40
C VAL A 40 -16.14 -25.83 16.57
N ASN A 41 -16.98 -25.01 17.20
CA ASN A 41 -18.41 -25.28 17.36
C ASN A 41 -19.09 -25.54 16.01
N ASP A 42 -20.09 -26.44 15.99
CA ASP A 42 -20.77 -26.86 14.76
C ASP A 42 -21.35 -25.68 13.95
N GLU A 43 -21.85 -24.63 14.61
CA GLU A 43 -22.37 -23.44 13.91
C GLU A 43 -21.30 -22.71 13.10
N ILE A 44 -20.13 -22.46 13.70
CA ILE A 44 -19.00 -21.78 13.06
C ILE A 44 -18.38 -22.71 12.01
N PHE A 45 -18.27 -24.01 12.30
CA PHE A 45 -17.80 -24.99 11.35
C PHE A 45 -18.67 -25.03 10.09
N ASN A 46 -20.00 -24.99 10.24
CA ASN A 46 -20.92 -24.94 9.11
C ASN A 46 -20.75 -23.65 8.28
N LYS A 47 -20.45 -22.51 8.90
CA LYS A 47 -20.12 -21.25 8.20
C LYS A 47 -18.80 -21.39 7.42
N ILE A 48 -17.77 -21.99 8.02
CA ILE A 48 -16.48 -22.29 7.38
C ILE A 48 -16.66 -23.18 6.15
N VAL A 49 -17.44 -24.26 6.29
CA VAL A 49 -17.62 -25.25 5.23
C VAL A 49 -18.32 -24.65 4.01
N LYS A 50 -19.24 -23.69 4.18
CA LYS A 50 -19.90 -23.00 3.05
C LYS A 50 -18.92 -22.24 2.17
N GLY A 51 -17.93 -21.57 2.77
CA GLY A 51 -16.89 -20.80 2.06
C GLY A 51 -15.66 -21.63 1.65
N TRP A 52 -15.65 -22.93 1.95
CA TRP A 52 -14.46 -23.77 1.81
C TRP A 52 -14.03 -23.96 0.36
N ARG A 53 -12.76 -23.71 0.09
CA ARG A 53 -12.09 -24.06 -1.17
C ARG A 53 -10.86 -24.90 -0.86
N ASN A 54 -10.71 -26.02 -1.58
CA ASN A 54 -9.58 -26.91 -1.36
C ASN A 54 -8.30 -26.28 -1.94
N CYS A 55 -7.30 -26.15 -1.08
CA CYS A 55 -5.95 -25.80 -1.45
C CYS A 55 -5.09 -27.06 -1.53
N THR A 56 -4.60 -27.40 -2.73
CA THR A 56 -3.69 -28.54 -2.94
C THR A 56 -2.23 -28.11 -2.80
N GLU A 57 -1.88 -26.93 -3.31
CA GLU A 57 -0.53 -26.41 -3.32
C GLU A 57 -0.50 -24.97 -2.77
N ILE A 58 0.36 -24.74 -1.76
CA ILE A 58 0.44 -23.44 -1.09
C ILE A 58 0.74 -22.29 -2.05
N ARG A 59 1.65 -22.48 -3.02
CA ARG A 59 2.04 -21.44 -3.97
C ARG A 59 0.87 -21.00 -4.85
N SER A 60 0.14 -21.97 -5.37
CA SER A 60 -1.04 -21.73 -6.20
C SER A 60 -2.14 -21.00 -5.43
N CYS A 61 -2.41 -21.40 -4.19
CA CYS A 61 -3.42 -20.74 -3.36
C CYS A 61 -3.02 -19.34 -2.90
N LEU A 62 -1.74 -19.14 -2.63
CA LEU A 62 -1.20 -17.84 -2.27
C LEU A 62 -1.35 -16.86 -3.44
N LYS A 63 -1.12 -17.33 -4.68
CA LYS A 63 -1.38 -16.55 -5.90
C LYS A 63 -2.85 -16.14 -6.03
N TYR A 64 -3.80 -17.01 -5.68
CA TYR A 64 -5.22 -16.64 -5.71
C TYR A 64 -5.54 -15.54 -4.70
N VAL A 65 -4.98 -15.58 -3.49
CA VAL A 65 -5.18 -14.52 -2.49
C VAL A 65 -4.53 -13.19 -2.88
N THR A 66 -3.43 -13.22 -3.63
CA THR A 66 -2.78 -11.98 -4.08
C THR A 66 -3.47 -11.33 -5.28
N VAL A 67 -4.13 -12.14 -6.12
CA VAL A 67 -4.82 -11.65 -7.32
C VAL A 67 -6.27 -11.25 -6.99
N ASP A 68 -6.95 -12.07 -6.20
CA ASP A 68 -8.36 -11.86 -5.86
C ASP A 68 -8.47 -11.11 -4.53
N GLN A 69 -9.10 -9.92 -4.55
CA GLN A 69 -9.30 -9.09 -3.34
C GLN A 69 -10.33 -9.68 -2.34
N ASP A 70 -11.09 -10.70 -2.76
CA ASP A 70 -12.14 -11.35 -1.97
C ASP A 70 -11.80 -12.81 -1.62
N SER A 71 -10.51 -13.14 -1.64
CA SER A 71 -9.98 -14.46 -1.30
C SER A 71 -9.14 -14.40 -0.03
N THR A 72 -9.25 -15.44 0.80
CA THR A 72 -8.48 -15.59 2.03
C THR A 72 -7.87 -16.99 2.09
N LEU A 73 -6.75 -17.14 2.78
CA LEU A 73 -6.05 -18.42 2.93
C LEU A 73 -5.78 -18.69 4.41
N CYS A 74 -6.23 -19.86 4.89
CA CYS A 74 -5.98 -20.27 6.26
C CYS A 74 -4.66 -21.04 6.36
N LEU A 75 -3.69 -20.45 7.06
CA LEU A 75 -2.37 -21.03 7.29
C LEU A 75 -2.06 -21.18 8.77
N SER A 76 -1.13 -22.09 9.07
CA SER A 76 -0.51 -22.14 10.39
C SER A 76 0.28 -20.86 10.66
N LYS A 77 0.43 -20.49 11.94
CA LYS A 77 1.25 -19.34 12.35
C LYS A 77 2.66 -19.40 11.76
N LEU A 78 3.31 -20.56 11.86
CA LEU A 78 4.67 -20.77 11.37
C LEU A 78 4.76 -20.61 9.84
N SER A 79 3.76 -21.10 9.10
CA SER A 79 3.70 -20.90 7.64
C SER A 79 3.46 -19.43 7.28
N LYS A 80 2.59 -18.74 8.01
CA LYS A 80 2.29 -17.30 7.85
C LYS A 80 3.56 -16.47 8.08
N GLU A 81 4.20 -16.66 9.22
CA GLU A 81 5.46 -15.99 9.57
C GLU A 81 6.55 -16.31 8.54
N PHE A 82 6.66 -17.56 8.08
CA PHE A 82 7.58 -17.91 7.02
C PHE A 82 7.29 -17.12 5.73
N ILE A 83 6.05 -17.06 5.25
CA ILE A 83 5.72 -16.33 4.01
C ILE A 83 6.05 -14.84 4.14
N ILE A 84 5.65 -14.21 5.25
CA ILE A 84 5.89 -12.78 5.51
C ILE A 84 7.39 -12.52 5.65
N ASN A 85 8.11 -13.33 6.43
CA ASN A 85 9.53 -13.16 6.69
C ASN A 85 10.41 -13.45 5.46
N ASN A 86 9.88 -14.17 4.46
CA ASN A 86 10.59 -14.42 3.22
C ASN A 86 10.15 -13.49 2.07
N ASN A 87 9.23 -12.54 2.29
CA ASN A 87 8.63 -11.70 1.23
C ASN A 87 8.23 -12.52 0.00
N LEU A 88 7.66 -13.72 0.19
CA LEU A 88 7.29 -14.58 -0.94
C LEU A 88 6.16 -13.96 -1.78
N VAL A 89 5.50 -12.95 -1.23
CA VAL A 89 4.36 -12.26 -1.80
C VAL A 89 4.34 -10.86 -1.20
N ASP A 90 4.20 -9.89 -2.09
CA ASP A 90 3.94 -8.50 -1.72
C ASP A 90 2.43 -8.35 -1.44
N ASP A 91 2.06 -7.41 -0.55
CA ASP A 91 0.68 -6.93 -0.34
C ASP A 91 -0.35 -7.95 0.20
N ILE A 92 0.05 -8.86 1.09
CA ILE A 92 -0.90 -9.70 1.84
C ILE A 92 -1.14 -9.14 3.23
N TYR A 93 -2.41 -8.89 3.56
CA TYR A 93 -2.83 -8.56 4.91
C TYR A 93 -3.07 -9.84 5.74
N CYS A 94 -2.50 -9.87 6.94
CA CYS A 94 -2.64 -10.98 7.87
C CYS A 94 -3.37 -10.55 9.14
N LEU A 95 -4.35 -11.35 9.57
CA LEU A 95 -5.01 -11.16 10.86
C LEU A 95 -4.00 -11.32 12.01
N LYS A 96 -4.02 -10.37 12.95
CA LYS A 96 -3.04 -10.29 14.05
C LYS A 96 -3.19 -11.41 15.09
N LYS A 97 -4.42 -11.86 15.34
CA LYS A 97 -4.70 -12.86 16.38
C LYS A 97 -4.72 -14.27 15.79
N ASP A 98 -3.91 -15.16 16.37
CA ASP A 98 -3.98 -16.58 16.10
C ASP A 98 -5.29 -17.13 16.67
N GLN A 99 -6.02 -17.88 15.85
CA GLN A 99 -7.41 -18.24 16.15
C GLN A 99 -7.52 -19.64 16.71
N ILE A 100 -6.60 -20.52 16.31
CA ILE A 100 -6.60 -21.92 16.71
C ILE A 100 -5.18 -22.28 17.14
N PRO A 101 -4.97 -22.67 18.41
CA PRO A 101 -3.69 -23.16 18.86
C PRO A 101 -3.36 -24.46 18.13
N TYR A 102 -2.13 -24.60 17.67
CA TYR A 102 -1.64 -25.80 17.00
C TYR A 102 -0.25 -26.14 17.53
N GLU A 103 -0.05 -27.39 17.88
CA GLU A 103 1.21 -27.93 18.38
C GLU A 103 1.77 -28.93 17.37
N VAL A 104 3.08 -28.83 17.12
CA VAL A 104 3.81 -29.80 16.29
C VAL A 104 4.30 -30.91 17.20
N ASN A 105 3.81 -32.12 16.97
CA ASN A 105 4.16 -33.30 17.75
C ASN A 105 4.88 -34.33 16.89
N PHE A 106 5.88 -35.00 17.48
CA PHE A 106 6.51 -36.16 16.85
C PHE A 106 5.60 -37.38 17.00
N LEU A 107 5.17 -37.93 15.87
CA LEU A 107 4.39 -39.17 15.85
C LEU A 107 5.32 -40.37 15.78
N MET A 108 5.14 -41.31 16.70
CA MET A 108 5.92 -42.55 16.76
C MET A 108 5.01 -43.77 16.68
N ARG A 109 5.55 -44.87 16.17
CA ARG A 109 4.84 -46.15 16.17
C ARG A 109 4.54 -46.57 17.62
N LYS A 110 3.32 -47.03 17.88
CA LYS A 110 2.96 -47.59 19.19
C LYS A 110 3.89 -48.76 19.54
N GLY A 111 4.44 -48.74 20.75
CA GLY A 111 5.41 -49.74 21.21
C GLY A 111 6.84 -49.51 20.73
N PHE A 112 7.17 -48.32 20.20
CA PHE A 112 8.54 -47.99 19.82
C PHE A 112 9.45 -48.02 21.06
N PRO A 113 10.47 -48.90 21.08
CA PRO A 113 11.19 -49.23 22.32
C PRO A 113 12.05 -48.08 22.87
N ILE A 114 12.33 -47.05 22.06
CA ILE A 114 13.18 -45.92 22.46
C ILE A 114 12.41 -44.61 22.61
N HIS A 115 11.08 -44.64 22.67
CA HIS A 115 10.26 -43.42 22.77
C HIS A 115 10.59 -42.60 24.02
N GLU A 116 10.83 -43.24 25.17
CA GLU A 116 11.23 -42.55 26.42
C GLU A 116 12.56 -41.82 26.26
N LYS A 117 13.57 -42.51 25.72
CA LYS A 117 14.89 -41.93 25.47
C LYS A 117 14.82 -40.79 24.45
N PHE A 118 13.98 -40.92 23.42
CA PHE A 118 13.76 -39.86 22.46
C PHE A 118 13.10 -38.63 23.11
N ASN A 119 12.07 -38.84 23.94
CA ASN A 119 11.40 -37.76 24.64
C ASN A 119 12.36 -37.03 25.61
N ASP A 120 13.23 -37.76 26.31
CA ASP A 120 14.27 -37.15 27.16
C ASP A 120 15.25 -36.29 26.34
N ILE A 121 15.69 -36.78 25.18
CA ILE A 121 16.55 -36.01 24.27
C ILE A 121 15.83 -34.76 23.76
N VAL A 122 14.58 -34.89 23.30
CA VAL A 122 13.78 -33.76 22.81
C VAL A 122 13.54 -32.75 23.92
N SER A 123 13.23 -33.20 25.13
CA SER A 123 13.07 -32.32 26.30
C SER A 123 14.36 -31.56 26.57
N LYS A 124 15.52 -32.23 26.58
CA LYS A 124 16.83 -31.57 26.74
C LYS A 124 17.09 -30.54 25.65
N ILE A 125 16.77 -30.84 24.40
CA ILE A 125 16.91 -29.90 23.26
C ILE A 125 16.03 -28.66 23.48
N ILE A 126 14.78 -28.85 23.90
CA ILE A 126 13.83 -27.76 24.15
C ILE A 126 14.29 -26.92 25.35
N THR A 127 14.62 -27.55 26.49
CA THR A 127 15.06 -26.86 27.70
C THR A 127 16.38 -26.11 27.51
N ALA A 128 17.29 -26.63 26.69
CA ALA A 128 18.52 -25.95 26.33
C ALA A 128 18.32 -24.79 25.33
N GLY A 129 17.09 -24.55 24.86
CA GLY A 129 16.76 -23.41 24.00
C GLY A 129 17.20 -23.58 22.54
N PHE A 130 17.58 -24.78 22.10
CA PHE A 130 18.04 -25.01 20.72
C PHE A 130 16.95 -24.71 19.68
N ILE A 131 15.68 -25.00 19.99
CA ILE A 131 14.55 -24.70 19.08
C ILE A 131 14.44 -23.19 18.83
N GLN A 132 14.54 -22.37 19.88
CA GLN A 132 14.50 -20.92 19.74
C GLN A 132 15.71 -20.42 18.94
N LYS A 133 16.90 -20.96 19.23
CA LYS A 133 18.12 -20.63 18.49
C LYS A 133 17.97 -20.94 17.00
N TRP A 134 17.53 -22.15 16.63
CA TRP A 134 17.35 -22.54 15.23
C TRP A 134 16.30 -21.69 14.52
N THR A 135 15.22 -21.33 15.22
CA THR A 135 14.20 -20.40 14.68
C THR A 135 14.83 -19.05 14.37
N ASN A 136 15.58 -18.48 15.32
CA ASN A 136 16.27 -17.21 15.14
C ASN A 136 17.35 -17.28 14.04
N ASP A 137 18.07 -18.40 13.91
CA ASP A 137 19.10 -18.59 12.89
C ASP A 137 18.50 -18.61 11.48
N VAL A 138 17.36 -19.28 11.31
CA VAL A 138 16.60 -19.30 10.04
C VAL A 138 16.11 -17.89 9.66
N GLU A 139 15.71 -17.08 10.65
CA GLU A 139 15.32 -15.68 10.42
C GLU A 139 16.53 -14.78 10.11
N LYS A 140 17.62 -14.91 10.88
CA LYS A 140 18.82 -14.07 10.76
C LYS A 140 19.54 -14.26 9.43
N TYR A 141 19.70 -15.50 8.98
CA TYR A 141 20.32 -15.80 7.67
C TYR A 141 19.61 -15.05 6.53
N LYS A 142 18.31 -14.80 6.67
CA LYS A 142 17.49 -14.19 5.62
C LYS A 142 17.45 -12.67 5.69
N ASN A 143 17.47 -12.09 6.89
CA ASN A 143 17.57 -10.63 7.05
C ASN A 143 18.90 -10.08 6.52
N MET A 144 19.97 -10.88 6.53
CA MET A 144 21.25 -10.51 5.91
C MET A 144 21.17 -10.38 4.37
N HIS A 145 20.21 -11.05 3.73
CA HIS A 145 19.93 -10.95 2.29
C HIS A 145 18.80 -9.98 1.93
N ARG A 146 18.08 -9.42 2.92
CA ARG A 146 17.11 -8.34 2.69
C ARG A 146 17.87 -7.02 2.59
N THR A 147 18.18 -6.59 1.37
CA THR A 147 18.47 -5.18 1.13
C THR A 147 17.25 -4.38 1.57
N THR A 148 17.46 -3.43 2.47
CA THR A 148 16.44 -2.51 2.94
C THR A 148 15.80 -1.82 1.73
N LYS A 149 14.54 -2.16 1.42
CA LYS A 149 13.69 -1.33 0.56
C LYS A 149 13.46 -0.02 1.32
N HIS A 150 14.42 0.90 1.25
CA HIS A 150 14.21 2.26 1.67
C HIS A 150 13.01 2.80 0.88
N THR A 151 12.02 3.33 1.58
CA THR A 151 10.90 4.06 0.99
C THR A 151 11.45 5.36 0.38
N PHE A 152 12.02 5.26 -0.81
CA PHE A 152 12.35 6.42 -1.61
C PHE A 152 11.05 7.04 -2.11
N ILE A 153 10.90 8.34 -1.89
CA ILE A 153 9.86 9.14 -2.52
C ILE A 153 10.00 8.93 -4.02
N THR A 154 9.04 8.25 -4.63
CA THR A 154 9.11 7.87 -6.03
C THR A 154 8.73 9.08 -6.88
N LEU A 155 9.37 9.29 -8.03
CA LEU A 155 9.05 10.43 -8.91
C LEU A 155 7.55 10.50 -9.27
N LYS A 156 6.86 9.35 -9.26
CA LYS A 156 5.41 9.22 -9.45
C LYS A 156 4.58 9.99 -8.43
N THR A 157 5.00 10.07 -7.16
CA THR A 157 4.27 10.82 -6.12
C THR A 157 4.47 12.34 -6.25
N LEU A 158 5.51 12.79 -6.96
CA LEU A 158 5.79 14.21 -7.21
C LEU A 158 5.13 14.75 -8.49
N TRP A 159 4.73 13.86 -9.40
CA TRP A 159 4.10 14.22 -10.68
C TRP A 159 2.93 15.22 -10.58
N PRO A 160 1.93 15.04 -9.70
CA PRO A 160 0.80 15.96 -9.64
C PRO A 160 1.19 17.35 -9.13
N ILE A 161 2.21 17.44 -8.26
CA ILE A 161 2.75 18.72 -7.77
C ILE A 161 3.45 19.47 -8.91
N LEU A 162 4.25 18.76 -9.70
CA LEU A 162 4.93 19.33 -10.87
C LEU A 162 3.92 19.80 -11.92
N LEU A 163 2.89 19.00 -12.20
CA LEU A 163 1.83 19.36 -13.15
C LEU A 163 1.10 20.63 -12.71
N PHE A 164 0.72 20.73 -11.43
CA PHE A 164 0.07 21.90 -10.88
C PHE A 164 0.94 23.16 -10.99
N HIS A 165 2.24 23.03 -10.73
CA HIS A 165 3.19 24.12 -10.85
C HIS A 165 3.35 24.59 -12.31
N CYS A 166 3.38 23.66 -13.28
CA CYS A 166 3.40 24.01 -14.69
C CYS A 166 2.13 24.77 -15.11
N ILE A 167 0.94 24.32 -14.69
CA ILE A 167 -0.33 24.98 -15.02
C ILE A 167 -0.34 26.41 -14.47
N PHE A 168 0.05 26.60 -13.20
CA PHE A 168 0.08 27.95 -12.60
C PHE A 168 1.04 28.89 -13.34
N ASN A 169 2.22 28.41 -13.69
CA ASN A 169 3.18 29.22 -14.46
C ASN A 169 2.64 29.56 -15.86
N THR A 170 1.95 28.62 -16.54
CA THR A 170 1.35 28.92 -17.86
C THR A 170 0.26 29.99 -17.77
N ILE A 171 -0.55 29.97 -16.71
CA ILE A 171 -1.59 30.98 -16.48
C ILE A 171 -0.96 32.34 -16.20
N ALA A 172 0.09 32.40 -15.37
CA ALA A 172 0.79 33.64 -15.06
C ALA A 172 1.41 34.28 -16.31
N VAL A 173 2.03 33.48 -17.18
CA VAL A 173 2.58 33.95 -18.45
C VAL A 173 1.48 34.45 -19.39
N LEU A 174 0.33 33.77 -19.44
CA LEU A 174 -0.82 34.21 -20.24
C LEU A 174 -1.37 35.55 -19.77
N ILE A 175 -1.55 35.74 -18.45
CA ILE A 175 -2.02 37.02 -17.89
C ILE A 175 -1.04 38.13 -18.24
N PHE A 176 0.26 37.90 -18.06
CA PHE A 176 1.29 38.89 -18.39
C PHE A 176 1.29 39.26 -19.88
N ALA A 177 1.12 38.28 -20.77
CA ALA A 177 1.02 38.53 -22.21
C ALA A 177 -0.23 39.34 -22.57
N ILE A 178 -1.37 39.06 -21.94
CA ILE A 178 -2.62 39.80 -22.14
C ILE A 178 -2.43 41.25 -21.68
N GLU A 179 -1.94 41.48 -20.46
CA GLU A 179 -1.67 42.82 -19.93
C GLU A 179 -0.70 43.60 -20.81
N TYR A 180 0.35 42.96 -21.30
CA TYR A 180 1.30 43.57 -22.22
C TYR A 180 0.63 43.99 -23.54
N CYS A 181 -0.20 43.12 -24.15
CA CYS A 181 -0.95 43.47 -25.35
C CYS A 181 -1.95 44.62 -25.13
N TYR A 182 -2.66 44.63 -24.00
CA TYR A 182 -3.56 45.73 -23.65
C TYR A 182 -2.81 47.04 -23.42
N GLY A 183 -1.67 46.99 -22.71
CA GLY A 183 -0.79 48.14 -22.49
C GLY A 183 -0.27 48.74 -23.79
N CYS A 184 0.27 47.91 -24.69
CA CYS A 184 0.74 48.35 -26.01
C CYS A 184 -0.40 48.93 -26.86
N ARG A 185 -1.59 48.33 -26.83
CA ARG A 185 -2.75 48.82 -27.59
C ARG A 185 -3.26 50.16 -27.04
N ASN A 186 -3.31 50.32 -25.72
CA ASN A 186 -3.72 51.57 -25.08
C ASN A 186 -2.73 52.70 -25.35
N GLN A 187 -1.43 52.42 -25.28
CA GLN A 187 -0.38 53.40 -25.60
C GLN A 187 -0.44 53.84 -27.06
N ARG A 188 -0.75 52.92 -27.99
CA ARG A 188 -0.94 53.25 -29.41
C ARG A 188 -2.16 54.13 -29.66
N ASN A 189 -3.27 53.87 -28.98
CA ASN A 189 -4.47 54.72 -29.03
C ASN A 189 -4.24 56.11 -28.43
N ASN A 190 -3.52 56.21 -27.30
CA ASN A 190 -3.21 57.50 -26.70
C ASN A 190 -2.28 58.33 -27.60
N ASN A 191 -1.30 57.68 -28.25
CA ASN A 191 -0.42 58.36 -29.21
C ASN A 191 -1.19 58.83 -30.47
N SER A 192 -2.19 58.07 -30.95
CA SER A 192 -3.00 58.54 -32.09
C SER A 192 -3.90 59.72 -31.73
N ILE A 193 -4.42 59.76 -30.50
CA ILE A 193 -5.22 60.89 -29.98
C ILE A 193 -4.35 62.13 -29.76
N GLU A 194 -3.09 61.98 -29.32
CA GLU A 194 -2.14 63.10 -29.25
C GLU A 194 -1.74 63.64 -30.63
N ASP A 195 -1.55 62.77 -31.63
CA ASP A 195 -1.25 63.18 -33.01
C ASP A 195 -2.45 63.87 -33.68
N GLU A 196 -3.69 63.46 -33.38
CA GLU A 196 -4.91 64.11 -33.86
C GLU A 196 -5.12 65.47 -33.18
N ASN A 197 -4.86 65.58 -31.88
CA ASN A 197 -4.89 66.87 -31.16
C ASN A 197 -3.75 67.82 -31.60
N ARG A 198 -2.56 67.33 -31.97
CA ARG A 198 -1.50 68.16 -32.58
C ARG A 198 -1.88 68.68 -33.96
N LYS A 199 -2.55 67.87 -34.80
CA LYS A 199 -3.06 68.33 -36.10
C LYS A 199 -4.15 69.40 -35.97
N ILE A 200 -5.01 69.30 -34.97
CA ILE A 200 -6.03 70.32 -34.68
C ILE A 200 -5.37 71.62 -34.15
N LYS A 201 -4.29 71.51 -33.36
CA LYS A 201 -3.57 72.68 -32.83
C LYS A 201 -2.72 73.41 -33.89
N CYS A 202 -2.23 72.72 -34.92
CA CYS A 202 -1.47 73.34 -36.01
C CYS A 202 -2.32 74.10 -37.05
N HIS A 203 -3.64 73.98 -37.02
CA HIS A 203 -4.54 74.69 -37.94
C HIS A 203 -5.23 75.93 -37.33
N SER A 204 -4.92 76.28 -36.08
CA SER A 204 -5.60 77.35 -35.33
C SER A 204 -4.64 78.28 -34.58
N PHE A 205 -3.51 78.67 -35.19
CA PHE A 205 -2.70 79.79 -34.67
C PHE A 205 -2.00 80.54 -35.80
N ASP A 206 -2.79 81.14 -36.69
CA ASP A 206 -2.40 82.36 -37.42
C ASP A 206 -3.12 83.54 -36.76
N ASN A 207 -2.48 84.09 -35.72
CA ASN A 207 -2.43 85.51 -35.35
C ASN A 207 -2.19 85.70 -33.85
N LYS A 208 -1.32 86.68 -33.56
CA LYS A 208 -0.96 87.31 -32.28
C LYS A 208 0.19 86.69 -31.46
N ILE A 209 1.38 87.25 -31.70
CA ILE A 209 2.22 88.04 -30.75
C ILE A 209 1.95 87.76 -29.25
N GLU A 210 2.96 87.29 -28.50
CA GLU A 210 3.68 88.06 -27.46
C GLU A 210 4.74 87.21 -26.73
N PHE A 211 5.88 87.87 -26.48
CA PHE A 211 6.96 87.47 -25.57
C PHE A 211 6.45 87.30 -24.13
N CYS A 212 7.10 86.43 -23.34
CA CYS A 212 7.73 86.80 -22.05
C CYS A 212 8.31 85.58 -21.31
N PHE A 213 9.62 85.68 -21.03
CA PHE A 213 10.50 84.96 -20.07
C PHE A 213 10.58 83.43 -20.06
#